data_AF-A0A6B8VUN6-F1
#
_entry.id   AF-A0A6B8VUN6-F1
#
_cell.length_a   1.000
_cell.length_b   1.000
_cell.length_c   1.000
_cell.angle_alpha   90.00
_cell.angle_beta   90.00
_cell.angle_gamma   90.00
#
_symmetry.space_group_name_H-M   'P 1'
#
loop_
_entity.id
_entity.type
_entity.pdbx_description
1 polymer ?
#
loop_
_entity_poly.entity_id
_entity_poly.type
_entity_poly.pdbx_seq_one_letter_code
_entity_poly.pdbx_strand_id
1 'polypeptide(L)'
;MTKTKSPVPAPVKYAGYLAMIQSLVGLGFAAVLIYREIVGERDASIVTDTDARAGLIGYGTAIYFIIIFGAVLAGALSMNAGRRWGRGPVAMLEMFLLVVAYYMWSAGQPVWAGITAVSAVLGLGLLFNSKSLAWATANHR
;
A
#
# COMPACT_ATOMS: atom_id res chain seq x y z
N MET A 1 27.34 19.35 22.62
CA MET A 1 26.75 19.23 21.27
C MET A 1 25.47 18.42 21.34
N THR A 2 24.33 19.08 21.54
CA THR A 2 23.01 18.44 21.47
C THR A 2 22.67 18.21 20.00
N LYS A 3 22.70 16.95 19.53
CA LYS A 3 22.18 16.59 18.21
C LYS A 3 20.67 16.90 18.21
N THR A 4 20.30 18.07 17.72
CA THR A 4 18.90 18.40 17.44
C THR A 4 18.44 17.44 16.36
N LYS A 5 17.65 16.44 16.76
CA LYS A 5 17.05 15.43 15.88
C LYS A 5 16.20 16.20 14.87
N SER A 6 16.71 16.43 13.66
CA SER A 6 16.02 17.22 12.65
C SER A 6 14.59 16.67 12.49
N PRO A 7 13.56 17.45 12.83
CA PRO A 7 12.18 16.95 12.85
C PRO A 7 11.84 16.38 11.48
N VAL A 8 11.17 15.22 11.47
CA VAL A 8 10.76 14.56 10.23
C VAL A 8 9.97 15.56 9.39
N PRO A 9 10.38 15.83 8.13
CA PRO A 9 9.70 16.82 7.29
C PRO A 9 8.23 16.46 7.15
N ALA A 10 7.34 17.46 7.25
CA ALA A 10 5.89 17.26 7.10
C ALA A 10 5.49 16.47 5.84
N PRO A 11 6.13 16.65 4.66
CA PRO A 11 5.84 15.85 3.46
C PRO A 11 6.04 14.34 3.66
N VAL A 12 7.06 13.95 4.43
CA VAL A 12 7.35 12.54 4.73
C VAL A 12 6.26 11.95 5.63
N LYS A 13 5.76 12.72 6.60
CA LYS A 13 4.64 12.27 7.44
C LYS A 13 3.36 12.10 6.63
N TYR A 14 3.04 13.05 5.74
CA TYR A 14 1.86 12.95 4.89
C TYR A 14 1.92 11.76 3.93
N ALA A 15 3.08 11.52 3.29
CA ALA A 15 3.30 10.32 2.48
C ALA A 15 3.12 9.03 3.31
N GLY A 16 3.65 9.02 4.54
CA GLY A 16 3.46 7.89 5.46
C GLY A 16 1.99 7.67 5.80
N TYR A 17 1.23 8.71 6.13
CA TYR A 17 -0.21 8.59 6.40
C TYR A 17 -0.99 8.06 5.19
N LEU A 18 -0.69 8.57 3.99
CA LEU A 18 -1.35 8.15 2.76
C LEU A 18 -1.11 6.65 2.49
N ALA A 19 0.14 6.21 2.60
CA ALA A 19 0.52 4.81 2.45
C ALA A 19 -0.08 3.90 3.54
N MET A 20 -0.19 4.38 4.79
CA MET A 20 -0.87 3.62 5.85
C MET A 20 -2.35 3.41 5.51
N ILE A 21 -3.04 4.44 5.02
CA ILE A 21 -4.46 4.33 4.64
C ILE A 21 -4.62 3.33 3.49
N GLN A 22 -3.80 3.43 2.43
CA GLN A 22 -3.82 2.49 1.31
C GLN A 22 -3.56 1.04 1.77
N SER A 23 -2.58 0.84 2.67
CA SER A 23 -2.30 -0.49 3.22
C SER A 23 -3.42 -1.04 4.09
N LEU A 24 -4.11 -0.19 4.85
CA LEU A 24 -5.28 -0.61 5.63
C LEU A 24 -6.43 -1.05 4.72
N VAL A 25 -6.63 -0.40 3.57
CA VAL A 25 -7.61 -0.85 2.57
C VAL A 25 -7.25 -2.23 2.02
N GLY A 26 -5.98 -2.47 1.67
CA GLY A 26 -5.50 -3.78 1.22
C GLY A 26 -5.66 -4.88 2.28
N LEU A 27 -5.38 -4.57 3.55
CA LEU A 27 -5.61 -5.49 4.68
C LEU A 27 -7.10 -5.73 4.94
N GLY A 28 -7.94 -4.71 4.79
CA GLY A 28 -9.40 -4.84 4.85
C GLY A 28 -9.93 -5.79 3.78
N PHE A 29 -9.41 -5.69 2.56
CA PHE A 29 -9.74 -6.64 1.49
C PHE A 29 -9.32 -8.07 1.84
N ALA A 30 -8.13 -8.25 2.43
CA ALA A 30 -7.71 -9.57 2.92
C ALA A 30 -8.65 -10.13 4.00
N ALA A 31 -9.11 -9.29 4.92
CA ALA A 31 -10.09 -9.68 5.94
C ALA A 31 -11.43 -10.08 5.33
N VAL A 32 -11.90 -9.37 4.29
CA VAL A 32 -13.11 -9.73 3.54
C VAL A 32 -12.94 -11.07 2.83
N LEU A 33 -11.79 -11.34 2.21
CA LEU A 33 -11.50 -12.63 1.59
C LEU A 33 -11.56 -13.77 2.61
N ILE A 34 -10.94 -13.59 3.77
CA ILE A 34 -10.98 -14.58 4.86
C ILE A 34 -12.41 -14.76 5.37
N TYR A 35 -13.15 -13.68 5.59
CA TYR A 35 -14.53 -13.73 6.06
C TYR A 35 -15.43 -14.48 5.06
N ARG A 36 -15.31 -14.17 3.76
CA ARG A 36 -16.07 -14.83 2.69
C ARG A 36 -15.81 -16.33 2.66
N GLU A 37 -14.55 -16.73 2.86
CA GLU A 37 -14.15 -18.14 2.89
C GLU A 37 -14.66 -18.87 4.15
N ILE A 38 -14.69 -18.19 5.31
CA ILE A 38 -15.20 -18.75 6.58
C ILE A 38 -16.73 -18.85 6.57
N VAL A 39 -17.43 -17.83 6.05
CA VAL A 39 -18.90 -17.77 6.00
C VAL A 39 -19.46 -18.72 4.94
N GLY A 40 -18.62 -19.10 3.97
CA GLY A 40 -19.00 -20.10 2.98
C GLY A 40 -20.13 -19.61 2.08
N GLU A 41 -20.10 -18.33 1.67
CA GLU A 41 -20.95 -17.88 0.57
C GLU A 41 -20.48 -18.55 -0.72
N ARG A 42 -20.96 -19.79 -0.90
CA ARG A 42 -20.91 -20.62 -2.11
C ARG A 42 -21.80 -20.00 -3.18
N ASP A 43 -21.57 -18.73 -3.52
CA ASP A 43 -22.28 -18.13 -4.62
C ASP A 43 -21.74 -18.72 -5.93
N ALA A 44 -22.64 -19.43 -6.61
CA ALA A 44 -22.43 -20.30 -7.77
C ALA A 44 -21.96 -19.59 -9.05
N SER A 45 -21.29 -18.43 -8.95
CA SER A 45 -20.74 -17.71 -10.11
C SER A 45 -19.24 -17.95 -10.34
N ILE A 46 -18.55 -18.64 -9.44
CA ILE A 46 -17.21 -19.16 -9.73
C ILE A 46 -17.37 -20.47 -10.51
N VAL A 47 -17.53 -20.33 -11.83
CA VAL A 47 -17.32 -21.42 -12.79
C VAL A 47 -15.83 -21.76 -12.78
N THR A 48 -15.43 -22.64 -11.87
CA THR A 48 -14.15 -23.33 -11.94
C THR A 48 -14.40 -24.75 -11.47
N ASP A 49 -14.31 -25.71 -12.39
CA ASP A 49 -14.63 -27.14 -12.25
C ASP A 49 -13.77 -27.92 -11.22
N THR A 50 -13.37 -27.31 -10.11
CA THR A 50 -12.61 -28.01 -9.05
C THR A 50 -12.81 -27.33 -7.69
N ASP A 51 -13.83 -27.79 -6.95
CA ASP A 51 -14.24 -27.30 -5.62
C ASP A 51 -13.10 -27.18 -4.59
N ALA A 52 -12.04 -27.99 -4.72
CA ALA A 52 -10.89 -27.95 -3.80
C ALA A 52 -9.89 -26.80 -4.09
N ARG A 53 -9.86 -26.25 -5.31
CA ARG A 53 -8.90 -25.22 -5.70
C ARG A 53 -9.38 -23.80 -5.38
N ALA A 54 -10.69 -23.58 -5.34
CA ALA A 54 -11.28 -22.28 -5.04
C ALA A 54 -10.86 -21.76 -3.65
N GLY A 55 -10.96 -22.60 -2.61
CA GLY A 55 -10.56 -22.21 -1.25
C GLY A 55 -9.05 -22.02 -1.08
N LEU A 56 -8.23 -22.82 -1.77
CA LEU A 56 -6.76 -22.65 -1.78
C LEU A 56 -6.34 -21.29 -2.40
N ILE A 57 -7.05 -20.83 -3.43
CA ILE A 57 -6.81 -19.52 -4.06
C ILE A 57 -7.30 -18.37 -3.16
N GLY A 58 -8.44 -18.54 -2.48
CA GLY A 58 -8.99 -17.57 -1.53
C GLY A 58 -8.05 -17.30 -0.34
N TYR A 59 -7.67 -18.35 0.40
CA TYR A 59 -6.72 -18.24 1.51
C TYR A 59 -5.33 -17.78 1.05
N GLY A 60 -4.83 -18.31 -0.08
CA GLY A 60 -3.54 -17.94 -0.64
C GLY A 60 -3.45 -16.45 -0.98
N THR A 61 -4.50 -15.90 -1.59
CA THR A 61 -4.57 -14.48 -1.92
C THR A 61 -4.65 -13.62 -0.65
N ALA A 62 -5.45 -14.02 0.35
CA ALA A 62 -5.53 -13.27 1.60
C ALA A 62 -4.19 -13.20 2.34
N ILE A 63 -3.48 -14.34 2.46
CA ILE A 63 -2.15 -14.39 3.09
C ILE A 63 -1.16 -13.50 2.34
N TYR A 64 -1.18 -13.55 0.99
CA TYR A 64 -0.33 -12.69 0.17
C TYR A 64 -0.57 -11.20 0.45
N PHE A 65 -1.84 -10.78 0.49
CA PHE A 65 -2.20 -9.39 0.82
C PHE A 65 -1.73 -9.00 2.21
N ILE A 66 -1.90 -9.86 3.22
CA ILE A 66 -1.45 -9.60 4.59
C ILE A 66 0.07 -9.38 4.63
N ILE A 67 0.85 -10.21 3.93
CA ILE A 67 2.30 -10.11 3.90
C ILE A 67 2.74 -8.80 3.23
N ILE A 68 2.21 -8.52 2.03
CA ILE A 68 2.61 -7.35 1.24
C ILE A 68 2.18 -6.05 1.94
N PHE A 69 0.89 -5.90 2.23
CA PHE A 69 0.38 -4.67 2.83
C PHE A 69 0.81 -4.51 4.29
N GLY A 70 1.02 -5.61 5.02
CA GLY A 70 1.64 -5.58 6.34
C GLY A 70 3.08 -5.06 6.32
N ALA A 71 3.89 -5.51 5.35
CA ALA A 71 5.26 -5.02 5.18
C ALA A 71 5.29 -3.52 4.80
N VAL A 72 4.39 -3.08 3.91
CA VAL A 72 4.31 -1.66 3.54
C VAL A 72 3.81 -0.82 4.72
N LEU A 73 2.81 -1.29 5.48
CA LEU A 73 2.33 -0.61 6.68
C LEU A 73 3.45 -0.45 7.71
N ALA A 74 4.24 -1.51 7.96
CA ALA A 74 5.41 -1.45 8.82
C ALA A 74 6.46 -0.45 8.29
N GLY A 75 6.65 -0.40 6.97
CA GLY A 75 7.48 0.61 6.30
C GLY A 75 7.00 2.04 6.55
N ALA A 76 5.72 2.31 6.36
CA ALA A 76 5.11 3.62 6.58
C ALA A 76 5.18 4.05 8.07
N LEU A 77 4.94 3.13 9.00
CA LEU A 77 5.11 3.36 10.44
C LEU A 77 6.56 3.68 10.81
N SER A 78 7.51 2.92 10.27
CA SER A 78 8.96 3.16 10.45
C SER A 78 9.37 4.53 9.91
N MET A 79 8.82 4.94 8.76
CA MET A 79 9.04 6.25 8.16
C MET A 79 8.49 7.38 9.03
N ASN A 80 7.29 7.21 9.59
CA ASN A 80 6.67 8.17 10.50
C ASN A 80 7.41 8.26 11.85
N ALA A 81 8.01 7.17 12.31
CA ALA A 81 8.90 7.15 13.47
C ALA A 81 10.27 7.82 13.22
N GLY A 82 10.52 8.33 12.00
CA GLY A 82 11.74 9.03 11.62
C GLY A 82 12.88 8.11 11.17
N ARG A 83 12.62 6.82 10.94
CA ARG A 83 13.61 5.88 10.38
C ARG A 83 13.58 5.96 8.85
N ARG A 84 14.76 6.02 8.24
CA ARG A 84 14.95 6.22 6.78
C ARG A 84 14.54 5.00 5.93
N TRP A 85 14.44 3.83 6.56
CA TRP A 85 14.28 2.53 5.91
C TRP A 85 12.91 2.33 5.25
N GLY A 86 11.87 3.02 5.73
CA GLY A 86 10.50 2.84 5.25
C GLY A 86 10.19 3.36 3.84
N ARG A 87 11.11 4.11 3.21
CA ARG A 87 10.84 4.78 1.93
C ARG A 87 10.73 3.83 0.75
N GLY A 88 11.53 2.75 0.73
CA GLY A 88 11.55 1.78 -0.36
C GLY A 88 10.20 1.07 -0.53
N PRO A 89 9.68 0.40 0.52
CA PRO A 89 8.38 -0.29 0.45
C PRO A 89 7.23 0.63 0.09
N VAL A 90 7.21 1.85 0.64
CA VAL A 90 6.16 2.83 0.35
C VAL A 90 6.23 3.29 -1.10
N ALA A 91 7.41 3.63 -1.63
CA ALA A 91 7.54 4.00 -3.04
C ALA A 91 7.15 2.86 -4.00
N MET A 92 7.48 1.62 -3.65
CA MET A 92 7.04 0.44 -4.43
C MET A 92 5.53 0.29 -4.45
N LEU A 93 4.85 0.53 -3.31
CA LEU A 93 3.39 0.49 -3.25
C LEU A 93 2.76 1.55 -4.17
N GLU A 94 3.24 2.80 -4.12
CA GLU A 94 2.69 3.87 -4.94
C GLU A 94 2.92 3.61 -6.44
N MET A 95 4.08 3.06 -6.83
CA MET A 95 4.31 2.60 -8.20
C MET A 95 3.33 1.50 -8.61
N PHE A 96 3.08 0.53 -7.72
CA PHE A 96 2.14 -0.56 -7.98
C PHE A 96 0.70 -0.05 -8.14
N LEU A 97 0.29 0.94 -7.33
CA LEU A 97 -1.02 1.57 -7.40
C LEU A 97 -1.27 2.28 -8.73
N LEU A 98 -0.24 2.84 -9.38
CA LEU A 98 -0.38 3.38 -10.74
C LEU A 98 -0.72 2.29 -11.76
N VAL A 99 -0.06 1.14 -11.67
CA VAL A 99 -0.38 -0.01 -12.52
C VAL A 99 -1.80 -0.51 -12.25
N VAL A 100 -2.19 -0.61 -10.98
CA VAL A 100 -3.55 -1.00 -10.56
C VAL A 100 -4.60 0.00 -11.09
N ALA A 101 -4.33 1.30 -11.04
CA ALA A 101 -5.24 2.31 -11.56
C ALA A 101 -5.47 2.16 -13.07
N TYR A 102 -4.43 1.83 -13.84
CA TYR A 102 -4.57 1.50 -15.26
C TYR A 102 -5.46 0.26 -15.47
N TYR A 103 -5.29 -0.78 -14.66
CA TYR A 103 -6.17 -1.96 -14.70
C TYR A 103 -7.62 -1.64 -14.33
N MET A 104 -7.87 -0.77 -13.36
CA MET A 104 -9.23 -0.33 -13.01
C MET A 104 -9.89 0.43 -14.16
N TRP A 105 -9.11 1.24 -14.88
CA TRP A 105 -9.58 1.96 -16.05
C TRP A 105 -9.99 0.98 -17.17
N SER A 106 -9.14 0.00 -17.48
CA SER A 106 -9.46 -1.02 -18.49
C SER A 106 -10.61 -1.93 -18.08
N ALA A 107 -10.84 -2.11 -16.78
CA ALA A 107 -12.00 -2.82 -16.22
C ALA A 107 -13.31 -2.00 -16.22
N GLY A 108 -13.32 -0.78 -16.77
CA GLY A 108 -14.52 0.05 -16.88
C GLY A 108 -14.93 0.78 -15.59
N GLN A 109 -14.00 0.93 -14.64
CA GLN A 109 -14.22 1.65 -13.37
C GLN A 109 -13.41 2.96 -13.32
N PRO A 110 -13.72 3.97 -14.16
CA PRO A 110 -12.88 5.15 -14.33
C PRO A 110 -12.82 6.04 -13.09
N VAL A 111 -13.88 6.09 -12.28
CA VAL A 111 -13.93 6.90 -11.05
C VAL A 111 -12.92 6.38 -10.03
N TRP A 112 -12.94 5.07 -9.74
CA TRP A 112 -12.01 4.43 -8.82
C TRP A 112 -10.57 4.43 -9.34
N ALA A 113 -10.39 4.28 -10.66
CA ALA A 113 -9.11 4.43 -11.32
C ALA A 113 -8.52 5.83 -11.08
N GLY A 114 -9.32 6.88 -11.27
CA GLY A 114 -8.91 8.27 -11.05
C GLY A 114 -8.49 8.54 -9.60
N ILE A 115 -9.30 8.11 -8.63
CA ILE A 115 -8.98 8.27 -7.20
C ILE A 115 -7.67 7.58 -6.84
N THR A 116 -7.50 6.33 -7.29
CA THR A 116 -6.28 5.55 -7.05
C THR A 116 -5.07 6.21 -7.69
N ALA A 117 -5.16 6.60 -8.96
CA ALA A 117 -4.07 7.28 -9.67
C ALA A 117 -3.66 8.59 -9.00
N VAL A 118 -4.63 9.43 -8.62
CA VAL A 118 -4.36 10.69 -7.93
C VAL A 118 -3.67 10.44 -6.59
N SER A 119 -4.15 9.47 -5.81
CA SER A 119 -3.52 9.12 -4.53
C SER A 119 -2.07 8.69 -4.72
N ALA A 120 -1.80 7.86 -5.74
CA ALA A 120 -0.46 7.37 -6.04
C ALA A 120 0.49 8.48 -6.50
N VAL A 121 0.04 9.35 -7.41
CA VAL A 121 0.84 10.50 -7.86
C VAL A 121 1.15 11.44 -6.71
N LEU A 122 0.18 11.69 -5.81
CA LEU A 122 0.40 12.52 -4.62
C LEU A 122 1.42 11.90 -3.66
N GLY A 123 1.32 10.59 -3.39
CA GLY A 123 2.27 9.85 -2.56
C GLY A 123 3.69 9.92 -3.10
N LEU A 124 3.85 9.67 -4.40
CA LEU A 124 5.13 9.81 -5.10
C LEU A 124 5.66 11.24 -5.08
N GLY A 125 4.81 12.23 -5.35
CA GLY A 125 5.18 13.65 -5.30
C GLY A 125 5.69 14.06 -3.92
N LEU A 126 5.06 13.59 -2.84
CA LEU A 126 5.48 13.84 -1.47
C LEU A 126 6.79 13.13 -1.11
N LEU A 127 7.00 11.91 -1.60
CA LEU A 127 8.24 11.15 -1.42
C LEU A 127 9.41 11.76 -2.19
N PHE A 128 9.20 12.17 -3.43
CA PHE A 128 10.24 12.75 -4.29
C PHE A 128 10.42 14.27 -4.10
N ASN A 129 9.64 14.91 -3.23
CA ASN A 129 9.80 16.32 -2.93
C ASN A 129 11.23 16.65 -2.44
N SER A 130 11.77 17.79 -2.90
CA SER A 130 13.14 18.25 -2.61
C SER A 130 13.46 18.32 -1.11
N LYS A 131 12.48 18.60 -0.26
CA LYS A 131 12.61 18.54 1.22
C LYS A 131 12.80 17.11 1.75
N SER A 132 12.12 16.14 1.16
CA SER A 132 12.27 14.72 1.48
C SER A 132 13.63 14.19 1.00
N LEU A 133 14.12 14.66 -0.15
CA LEU A 133 15.45 14.34 -0.66
C LEU A 133 16.55 14.99 0.17
N ALA A 134 16.41 16.28 0.53
CA ALA A 134 17.35 17.01 1.37
C ALA A 134 17.51 16.37 2.77
N TRP A 135 16.42 15.87 3.38
CA TRP A 135 16.53 15.13 4.64
C TRP A 135 17.25 13.78 4.47
N ALA A 136 17.12 13.11 3.33
CA ALA A 136 17.82 11.87 3.05
C ALA A 136 19.33 12.10 2.81
N THR A 137 19.69 13.19 2.13
CA THR A 137 21.08 13.51 1.74
C THR A 137 21.85 14.35 2.76
N ALA A 138 21.19 14.95 3.77
CA ALA A 138 21.83 15.76 4.82
C ALA A 138 22.87 15.04 5.72
N ASN A 139 23.25 13.79 5.41
CA ASN A 139 24.22 12.99 6.16
C ASN A 139 25.44 12.56 5.32
N HIS A 140 25.70 13.16 4.16
CA HIS A 140 26.97 12.98 3.43
C HIS A 140 27.84 14.23 3.59
N ARG A 141 28.28 14.50 4.82
CA ARG A 141 29.45 15.33 5.15
C ARG A 141 30.16 14.71 6.33
#